data_AF-A0A4Q5R6K1-F1
#
_entry.id   AF-A0A4Q5R6K1-F1
#
_cell.length_a   1.000
_cell.length_b   1.000
_cell.length_c   1.000
_cell.angle_alpha   90.00
_cell.angle_beta   90.00
_cell.angle_gamma   90.00
#
_symmetry.space_group_name_H-M   'P 1'
#
loop_
_entity.id
_entity.type
_entity.pdbx_description
1 polymer ?
#
loop_
_entity_poly.entity_id
_entity_poly.type
_entity_poly.pdbx_seq_one_letter_code
_entity_poly.pdbx_strand_id
1 'polypeptide(L)'
;MECPTVVEVMPVYSEGDGGNQTIIAAITRNFRYPRKAVRAGIKGRILLGFAVNERGEVVNAHIEQGLEPTLDAAALEAVQKLKRFRQPGTQNGKPVKVRYTIPLNLNIQ
;
A
#
# COMPACT_ATOMS: atom_id res chain seq x y z
N MET A 1 30.38 -7.41 5.99
CA MET A 1 29.87 -6.52 4.93
C MET A 1 28.64 -7.20 4.37
N GLU A 2 27.55 -7.20 5.13
CA GLU A 2 26.29 -7.79 4.67
C GLU A 2 25.68 -6.85 3.62
N CYS A 3 25.70 -7.30 2.37
CA CYS A 3 24.92 -6.70 1.31
C CYS A 3 23.44 -6.75 1.75
N PRO A 4 22.71 -5.62 1.78
CA PRO A 4 21.31 -5.64 2.15
C PRO A 4 20.58 -6.55 1.16
N THR A 5 19.96 -7.58 1.68
CA THR A 5 19.30 -8.65 0.93
C THR A 5 18.15 -8.05 0.11
N VAL A 6 18.44 -7.61 -1.11
CA VAL A 6 17.44 -7.27 -2.12
C VAL A 6 16.62 -8.54 -2.36
N VAL A 7 15.31 -8.40 -2.31
CA VAL A 7 14.39 -9.49 -2.64
C VAL A 7 14.59 -9.82 -4.12
N GLU A 8 14.95 -11.06 -4.45
CA GLU A 8 15.19 -11.48 -5.85
C GLU A 8 13.94 -11.35 -6.72
N VAL A 9 12.78 -11.65 -6.15
CA VAL A 9 11.49 -11.59 -6.86
C VAL A 9 10.52 -10.71 -6.08
N MET A 10 10.18 -9.55 -6.67
CA MET A 10 9.17 -8.67 -6.10
C MET A 10 7.76 -9.27 -6.27
N PRO A 11 6.88 -9.18 -5.26
CA PRO A 11 5.52 -9.68 -5.33
C PRO A 11 4.72 -8.98 -6.42
N VAL A 12 3.98 -9.78 -7.19
CA VAL A 12 3.13 -9.30 -8.27
C VAL A 12 1.70 -9.10 -7.76
N TYR A 13 1.28 -7.83 -7.69
CA TYR A 13 -0.12 -7.48 -7.45
C TYR A 13 -0.99 -7.86 -8.65
N SER A 14 -2.21 -8.31 -8.37
CA SER A 14 -3.10 -9.02 -9.30
C SER A 14 -3.51 -8.26 -10.58
N GLU A 15 -3.21 -6.96 -10.70
CA GLU A 15 -3.55 -6.12 -11.87
C GLU A 15 -2.32 -5.38 -12.46
N GLY A 16 -1.13 -6.01 -12.55
CA GLY A 16 0.02 -5.40 -13.23
C GLY A 16 1.34 -6.17 -13.08
N ASP A 17 2.47 -5.51 -13.37
CA ASP A 17 3.82 -6.08 -13.35
C ASP A 17 4.44 -6.22 -11.93
N GLY A 18 3.63 -6.05 -10.88
CA GLY A 18 4.11 -6.14 -9.49
C GLY A 18 4.86 -4.91 -8.96
N GLY A 19 4.90 -3.83 -9.74
CA GLY A 19 5.45 -2.56 -9.27
C GLY A 19 4.58 -1.87 -8.23
N ASN A 20 5.22 -1.08 -7.36
CA ASN A 20 4.55 -0.23 -6.35
C ASN A 20 3.44 0.66 -6.96
N GLN A 21 3.57 1.02 -8.25
CA GLN A 21 2.61 1.86 -8.97
C GLN A 21 1.23 1.22 -9.11
N THR A 22 1.14 -0.08 -9.38
CA THR A 22 -0.13 -0.78 -9.51
C THR A 22 -0.88 -0.82 -8.18
N ILE A 23 -0.15 -1.03 -7.09
CA ILE A 23 -0.69 -1.00 -5.74
C ILE A 23 -1.23 0.39 -5.44
N ILE A 24 -0.46 1.44 -5.74
CA ILE A 24 -0.89 2.84 -5.59
C ILE A 24 -2.18 3.09 -6.37
N ALA A 25 -2.26 2.65 -7.63
CA ALA A 25 -3.44 2.82 -8.47
C ALA A 25 -4.66 2.07 -7.89
N ALA A 26 -4.47 0.85 -7.40
CA ALA A 26 -5.53 0.06 -6.79
C ALA A 26 -6.03 0.68 -5.47
N ILE A 27 -5.12 1.18 -4.62
CA ILE A 27 -5.49 1.92 -3.41
C ILE A 27 -6.26 3.18 -3.80
N THR A 28 -5.72 3.99 -4.72
CA THR A 28 -6.34 5.24 -5.17
C THR A 28 -7.73 5.01 -5.76
N ARG A 29 -7.95 3.91 -6.49
CA ARG A 29 -9.25 3.53 -7.05
C ARG A 29 -10.28 3.15 -5.99
N ASN A 30 -9.84 2.51 -4.90
CA ASN A 30 -10.69 2.13 -3.77
C ASN A 30 -10.82 3.25 -2.73
N PHE A 31 -9.92 4.22 -2.76
CA PHE A 31 -9.88 5.35 -1.84
C PHE A 31 -11.03 6.29 -2.12
N ARG A 32 -11.83 6.56 -1.09
CA ARG A 32 -12.93 7.53 -1.15
C ARG A 32 -12.58 8.75 -0.33
N TYR A 33 -12.51 9.89 -1.00
CA TYR A 33 -12.23 11.16 -0.34
C TYR A 33 -13.42 11.56 0.55
N PRO A 34 -13.24 11.71 1.89
CA PRO A 34 -14.32 12.12 2.78
C PRO A 34 -14.78 13.54 2.45
N ARG A 35 -16.11 13.77 2.42
CA ARG A 35 -16.68 15.11 2.16
C ARG A 35 -16.15 16.19 3.11
N LYS A 36 -15.83 15.83 4.35
CA LYS A 36 -15.24 16.74 5.35
C LYS A 36 -13.87 17.26 4.89
N ALA A 37 -12.99 16.35 4.46
CA ALA A 37 -11.65 16.70 4.00
C ALA A 37 -11.67 17.46 2.66
N VAL A 38 -12.61 17.15 1.75
CA VAL A 38 -12.83 17.93 0.52
C VAL A 38 -13.22 19.38 0.85
N ARG A 39 -14.21 19.57 1.75
CA ARG A 39 -14.66 20.92 2.14
C ARG A 39 -13.58 21.71 2.86
N ALA A 40 -12.75 21.04 3.64
CA ALA A 40 -11.62 21.64 4.34
C ALA A 40 -10.41 21.91 3.42
N GLY A 41 -10.45 21.49 2.15
CA GLY A 41 -9.37 21.72 1.20
C GLY A 41 -8.06 21.03 1.56
N ILE A 42 -8.11 19.94 2.33
CA ILE A 42 -6.92 19.26 2.83
C ILE A 42 -6.19 18.60 1.66
N LYS A 43 -4.88 18.82 1.56
CA LYS A 43 -4.02 18.24 0.52
C LYS A 43 -2.73 17.77 1.16
N GLY A 44 -2.14 16.72 0.59
CA GLY A 44 -0.84 16.25 1.06
C GLY A 44 -0.56 14.80 0.67
N ARG A 45 0.38 14.18 1.37
CA ARG A 45 0.72 12.76 1.23
C ARG A 45 0.54 12.03 2.54
N ILE A 46 -0.11 10.87 2.49
CA ILE A 46 -0.18 9.91 3.60
C ILE A 46 0.83 8.80 3.32
N LEU A 47 1.66 8.46 4.30
CA LEU A 47 2.53 7.28 4.21
C LEU A 47 1.82 6.09 4.85
N LEU A 48 1.47 5.11 4.03
CA LEU A 48 0.85 3.87 4.48
C LEU A 48 1.89 2.76 4.50
N GLY A 49 2.03 2.12 5.65
CA GLY A 49 2.84 0.93 5.85
C GLY A 49 1.96 -0.30 5.88
N PHE A 50 2.29 -1.32 5.12
CA PHE A 50 1.67 -2.63 5.25
C PHE A 50 2.67 -3.73 4.89
N ALA A 51 2.38 -4.97 5.25
CA ALA A 51 3.20 -6.10 4.84
C ALA A 51 2.38 -7.08 4.00
N VAL A 52 3.02 -7.69 3.02
CA VAL A 52 2.43 -8.77 2.23
C VAL A 52 3.00 -10.08 2.76
N ASN A 53 2.13 -10.99 3.18
CA ASN A 53 2.55 -12.31 3.65
C ASN A 53 2.92 -13.24 2.48
N GLU A 54 3.44 -14.42 2.81
CA GLU A 54 3.81 -15.48 1.88
C GLU A 54 2.63 -16.03 1.05
N ARG A 55 1.39 -15.74 1.44
CA ARG A 55 0.15 -16.10 0.73
C ARG A 55 -0.35 -14.98 -0.19
N GLY A 56 0.36 -13.85 -0.25
CA GLY A 56 -0.07 -12.67 -0.99
C GLY A 56 -1.14 -11.83 -0.27
N GLU A 57 -1.33 -11.98 1.02
CA GLU A 57 -2.31 -11.22 1.79
C GLU A 57 -1.68 -10.00 2.41
N VAL A 58 -2.41 -8.88 2.36
CA VAL A 58 -2.03 -7.66 3.06
C VAL A 58 -2.32 -7.84 4.55
N VAL A 59 -1.28 -7.70 5.36
CA VAL A 59 -1.29 -7.83 6.81
C VAL A 59 -0.53 -6.69 7.46
N ASN A 60 -0.83 -6.36 8.72
CA ASN A 60 -0.20 -5.26 9.45
C ASN A 60 -0.29 -3.90 8.72
N ALA A 61 -1.47 -3.57 8.17
CA ALA A 61 -1.71 -2.25 7.62
C ALA A 61 -1.74 -1.20 8.75
N HIS A 62 -0.93 -0.16 8.61
CA HIS A 62 -0.79 0.94 9.55
C HIS A 62 -0.44 2.22 8.80
N ILE A 63 -0.59 3.35 9.49
CA ILE A 63 -0.25 4.66 8.95
C ILE A 63 1.06 5.09 9.58
N GLU A 64 2.08 5.26 8.75
CA GLU A 64 3.39 5.75 9.15
C GLU A 64 3.37 7.28 9.30
N GLN A 65 2.67 7.96 8.37
CA GLN A 65 2.50 9.41 8.43
C GLN A 65 1.08 9.77 8.00
N GLY A 66 0.26 10.11 8.99
CA GLY A 66 -1.10 10.59 8.79
C GLY A 66 -1.15 12.08 8.47
N LEU A 67 -2.28 12.51 7.93
CA LEU A 67 -2.60 13.93 7.72
C LEU A 67 -3.77 14.35 8.58
N GLU A 68 -4.84 13.58 8.51
CA GLU A 68 -6.08 13.89 9.20
C GLU A 68 -6.82 12.57 9.49
N PRO A 69 -7.37 12.38 10.71
CA PRO A 69 -8.01 11.13 11.11
C PRO A 69 -9.07 10.57 10.15
N THR A 70 -9.88 11.42 9.50
CA THR A 70 -10.90 10.93 8.55
C THR A 70 -10.32 10.47 7.22
N LEU A 71 -9.23 11.09 6.75
CA LEU A 71 -8.49 10.63 5.58
C LEU A 71 -7.72 9.35 5.87
N ASP A 72 -7.10 9.31 7.04
CA ASP A 72 -6.35 8.18 7.57
C ASP A 72 -7.23 6.92 7.65
N ALA A 73 -8.43 7.04 8.23
CA ALA A 73 -9.41 5.96 8.29
C ALA A 73 -9.84 5.49 6.88
N ALA A 74 -10.11 6.42 5.96
CA ALA A 74 -10.46 6.08 4.58
C ALA A 74 -9.32 5.38 3.82
N ALA A 75 -8.07 5.75 4.10
CA ALA A 75 -6.90 5.14 3.51
C ALA A 75 -6.69 3.71 4.02
N LEU A 76 -6.85 3.48 5.33
CA LEU A 76 -6.82 2.14 5.92
C LEU A 76 -7.91 1.24 5.33
N GLU A 77 -9.13 1.74 5.18
CA GLU A 77 -10.20 0.98 4.52
C GLU A 77 -9.85 0.64 3.06
N ALA A 78 -9.25 1.57 2.33
CA ALA A 78 -8.85 1.34 0.94
C ALA A 78 -7.81 0.21 0.83
N VAL A 79 -6.86 0.16 1.76
CA VAL A 79 -5.86 -0.92 1.86
C VAL A 79 -6.51 -2.26 2.21
N GLN A 80 -7.49 -2.28 3.12
CA GLN A 80 -8.23 -3.50 3.47
C GLN A 80 -9.10 -4.03 2.31
N LYS A 81 -9.53 -3.15 1.41
CA LYS A 81 -10.29 -3.49 0.19
C LYS A 81 -9.40 -4.00 -0.95
N LEU A 82 -8.07 -3.98 -0.80
CA LEU A 82 -7.17 -4.53 -1.81
C LEU A 82 -7.39 -6.03 -1.97
N LYS A 83 -7.25 -6.49 -3.22
CA LYS A 83 -7.29 -7.92 -3.50
C LYS A 83 -5.99 -8.57 -3.02
N ARG A 84 -6.03 -9.87 -2.76
CA ARG A 84 -4.82 -10.67 -2.52
C ARG A 84 -3.87 -10.53 -3.72
N PHE A 85 -2.58 -10.39 -3.43
CA PHE A 85 -1.48 -10.45 -4.39
C PHE A 85 -1.40 -11.86 -4.96
N ARG A 86 -1.19 -11.97 -6.27
CA ARG A 86 -1.14 -13.26 -6.97
C ARG A 86 0.18 -13.98 -6.69
N GLN A 87 1.29 -13.24 -6.62
CA GLN A 87 2.60 -13.79 -6.28
C GLN A 87 3.15 -13.07 -5.05
N PRO A 88 3.50 -13.81 -3.98
CA PRO A 88 4.23 -13.25 -2.85
C PRO A 88 5.67 -12.92 -3.26
N GLY A 89 6.36 -12.14 -2.43
CA GLY A 89 7.78 -11.91 -2.64
C GLY A 89 8.53 -13.21 -2.39
N THR A 90 9.47 -13.55 -3.25
CA THR A 90 10.30 -14.75 -3.12
C THR A 90 11.76 -14.34 -3.01
N GLN A 91 12.45 -14.92 -2.03
CA GLN A 91 13.88 -14.73 -1.81
C GLN A 91 14.52 -16.09 -1.56
N ASN A 92 15.57 -16.43 -2.30
CA ASN A 92 16.19 -17.75 -2.28
C ASN A 92 15.18 -18.89 -2.52
N GLY A 93 14.21 -18.68 -3.41
CA GLY A 93 13.14 -19.66 -3.70
C GLY A 93 12.12 -19.89 -2.57
N LYS A 94 12.24 -19.16 -1.44
CA LYS A 94 11.29 -19.21 -0.33
C LYS A 94 10.39 -17.99 -0.36
N PRO A 95 9.07 -18.13 -0.16
CA PRO A 95 8.22 -16.98 0.00
C PRO A 95 8.66 -16.22 1.26
N VAL A 96 8.68 -14.90 1.19
CA VAL A 96 9.09 -14.03 2.28
C VAL A 96 8.06 -12.94 2.51
N LYS A 97 7.92 -12.54 3.77
CA LYS A 97 7.08 -11.39 4.14
C LYS A 97 7.77 -10.11 3.68
N VAL A 98 7.15 -9.38 2.76
CA VAL A 98 7.68 -8.12 2.24
C VAL A 98 6.94 -6.96 2.89
N ARG A 99 7.68 -6.00 3.43
CA ARG A 99 7.12 -4.74 3.95
C ARG A 99 7.07 -3.72 2.82
N TYR A 100 5.92 -3.07 2.71
CA TYR A 100 5.65 -2.02 1.74
C TYR A 100 5.33 -0.72 2.47
N THR A 101 5.99 0.34 2.04
CA THR A 101 5.65 1.70 2.44
C THR A 101 5.26 2.46 1.19
N ILE A 102 3.99 2.80 1.08
CA ILE A 102 3.41 3.41 -0.11
C ILE A 102 2.97 4.85 0.23
N PRO A 103 3.50 5.86 -0.48
CA PRO A 103 2.99 7.22 -0.37
C PRO A 103 1.69 7.35 -1.17
N LEU A 104 0.60 7.68 -0.49
CA LEU A 104 -0.68 8.03 -1.11
C LEU A 104 -0.79 9.56 -1.21
N ASN A 105 -0.69 10.07 -2.45
CA ASN A 105 -0.86 11.49 -2.72
C ASN A 105 -2.34 11.85 -2.80
N LEU A 106 -2.78 12.65 -1.83
CA LEU A 106 -4.13 13.20 -1.77
C LEU A 106 -4.15 14.55 -2.47
N ASN A 107 -4.59 14.53 -3.73
CA ASN A 107 -4.87 15.74 -4.46
C ASN A 107 -6.36 15.82 -4.76
N ILE A 108 -6.97 16.94 -4.39
CA ILE A 108 -8.34 17.28 -4.74
C ILE A 108 -8.27 17.79 -6.18
N GLN A 109 -8.75 16.98 -7.13
CA GLN A 109 -8.96 17.41 -8.53
C GLN A 109 -10.19 18.31 -8.63
#